data_AF-A0A1Y4ELX5-F1
#
_entry.id   AF-A0A1Y4ELX5-F1
#
_cell.length_a   1.000
_cell.length_b   1.000
_cell.length_c   1.000
_cell.angle_alpha   90.00
_cell.angle_beta   90.00
_cell.angle_gamma   90.00
#
_symmetry.space_group_name_H-M   'P 1'
#
loop_
_entity.id
_entity.type
_entity.pdbx_description
1 polymer ?
#
loop_
_entity_poly.entity_id
_entity_poly.type
_entity_poly.pdbx_seq_one_letter_code
_entity_poly.pdbx_strand_id
1 'polypeptide(L)'
;MVGKVGVIVSIVLFCIAVGVYSFVQLSVADKGKDVDLLSFVPLESVGLLETDNPDFLANEFPQTTYGLQLDTLRQSGLFPMVLNAVFPNADSTVHRLSNGIERMMISFHAPMSARNVVMYFRTHGSGREFLQRMMQRQGRRFVPKKESYRGSDIDIYALENGDFIAAYCGKGFCVLSYQKSLIEQVIDARKDDVSLREDAVFMECYEGKAVNFITLYGHAPSLPFLVRDCASCWSSFDIHLNSEVFYLSGSMVLPDSCRFRVTDRLYQMDSVSEDGLLVLSGQEKVDSCISRMISIPQHTLFEECVSNLSRDASFIFVADMDKLKGGDMLQVGGFYLPKFVMQHVDLFRSFIFSAQVTKVGNKYSHIIVFTYKN
;
A
#
# COMPACT_ATOMS: atom_id res chain seq x y z
N MET A 1 -11.69 34.71 -46.98
CA MET A 1 -10.80 34.69 -45.80
C MET A 1 -11.55 34.70 -44.46
N VAL A 2 -12.73 35.34 -44.37
CA VAL A 2 -13.51 35.50 -43.14
C VAL A 2 -14.03 34.18 -42.52
N GLY A 3 -14.46 33.21 -43.34
CA GLY A 3 -14.98 31.93 -42.84
C GLY A 3 -13.96 31.03 -42.12
N LYS A 4 -12.69 31.06 -42.54
CA LYS A 4 -11.62 30.27 -41.90
C LYS A 4 -11.23 30.82 -40.53
N VAL A 5 -11.26 32.15 -40.38
CA VAL A 5 -11.00 32.82 -39.08
C VAL A 5 -12.13 32.55 -38.10
N GLY A 6 -13.39 32.57 -38.56
CA GLY A 6 -14.54 32.25 -37.72
C GLY A 6 -14.50 30.84 -37.12
N VAL A 7 -14.09 29.84 -37.91
CA VAL A 7 -13.96 28.45 -37.44
C VAL A 7 -12.86 28.32 -36.37
N ILE A 8 -11.70 28.95 -36.57
CA ILE A 8 -10.60 28.92 -35.61
C ILE A 8 -11.01 29.58 -34.29
N VAL A 9 -11.67 30.75 -34.35
CA VAL A 9 -12.16 31.45 -33.16
C VAL A 9 -13.20 30.62 -32.41
N SER A 10 -14.13 29.96 -33.10
CA SER A 10 -15.12 29.09 -32.47
C SER A 10 -14.50 27.87 -31.78
N ILE A 11 -13.47 27.26 -32.38
CA ILE A 11 -12.76 26.13 -31.76
C ILE A 11 -12.01 26.59 -30.51
N VAL A 12 -11.32 27.74 -30.56
CA VAL A 12 -10.61 28.29 -29.40
C VAL A 12 -11.57 28.64 -28.26
N LEU A 13 -12.69 29.30 -28.57
CA LEU A 13 -13.73 29.61 -27.58
C LEU A 13 -14.35 28.35 -26.97
N PHE A 14 -14.57 27.31 -27.77
CA PHE A 14 -15.02 26.01 -27.28
C PHE A 14 -14.00 25.36 -26.35
N CYS A 15 -12.71 25.35 -26.71
CA CYS A 15 -11.64 24.82 -25.86
C CYS A 15 -11.52 25.58 -24.52
N ILE A 16 -11.67 26.91 -24.55
CA ILE A 16 -11.68 27.72 -23.32
C ILE A 16 -12.94 27.42 -22.49
N ALA A 17 -14.11 27.31 -23.12
CA ALA A 17 -15.35 26.97 -22.42
C ALA A 17 -15.28 25.58 -21.77
N VAL A 18 -14.75 24.58 -22.46
CA VAL A 18 -14.51 23.23 -21.92
C VAL A 18 -13.46 23.27 -20.81
N GLY A 19 -12.37 24.02 -20.99
CA GLY A 19 -11.32 24.17 -19.98
C GLY A 19 -11.82 24.84 -18.70
N VAL A 20 -12.58 25.93 -18.82
CA VAL A 20 -13.20 26.65 -17.68
C VAL A 20 -14.28 25.80 -17.04
N TYR A 21 -15.14 25.13 -17.82
CA TYR A 21 -16.18 24.24 -17.29
C TYR A 21 -15.56 23.06 -16.53
N SER A 22 -14.50 22.45 -17.07
CA SER A 22 -13.77 21.37 -16.42
C SER A 22 -13.06 21.86 -15.15
N PHE A 23 -12.46 23.05 -15.18
CA PHE A 23 -11.80 23.63 -14.01
C PHE A 23 -12.79 24.05 -12.92
N VAL A 24 -13.97 24.58 -13.28
CA VAL A 24 -15.05 24.88 -12.34
C VAL A 24 -15.65 23.59 -11.78
N GLN A 25 -15.82 22.54 -12.57
CA GLN A 25 -16.21 21.22 -12.04
C GLN A 25 -15.15 20.66 -11.08
N LEU A 26 -13.85 20.79 -11.38
CA LEU A 26 -12.77 20.39 -10.47
C LEU A 26 -12.76 21.25 -9.20
N SER A 27 -12.98 22.56 -9.31
CA SER A 27 -13.04 23.50 -8.17
C SER A 27 -14.30 23.33 -7.31
N VAL A 28 -15.42 22.91 -7.90
CA VAL A 28 -16.65 22.57 -7.17
C VAL A 28 -16.55 21.16 -6.56
N ALA A 29 -15.87 20.22 -7.23
CA ALA A 29 -15.48 18.94 -6.65
C ALA A 29 -14.48 19.10 -5.49
N ASP A 30 -13.67 20.16 -5.49
CA ASP A 30 -12.78 20.52 -4.38
C ASP A 30 -13.52 20.87 -3.08
N LYS A 31 -14.80 21.26 -3.14
CA LYS A 31 -15.59 21.56 -1.94
C LYS A 31 -16.04 20.30 -1.16
N GLY A 32 -15.83 19.11 -1.72
CA GLY A 32 -15.99 17.82 -1.03
C GLY A 32 -14.70 17.30 -0.35
N LYS A 33 -13.56 17.98 -0.54
CA LYS A 33 -12.21 17.56 -0.08
C LYS A 33 -11.93 17.75 1.42
N ASP A 34 -12.90 18.12 2.25
CA ASP A 34 -12.63 18.68 3.59
C ASP A 34 -12.31 17.65 4.69
N VAL A 35 -12.23 16.36 4.35
CA VAL A 35 -11.84 15.30 5.31
C VAL A 35 -10.45 14.78 4.97
N ASP A 36 -9.48 15.17 5.78
CA ASP A 36 -8.16 14.56 5.82
C ASP A 36 -8.21 13.26 6.63
N LEU A 37 -8.19 12.11 5.94
CA LEU A 37 -8.24 10.79 6.60
C LEU A 37 -6.99 10.52 7.46
N LEU A 38 -5.84 11.12 7.15
CA LEU A 38 -4.62 10.92 7.95
C LEU A 38 -4.77 11.49 9.36
N SER A 39 -5.58 12.55 9.53
CA SER A 39 -5.90 13.13 10.84
C SER A 39 -6.62 12.18 11.79
N PHE A 40 -7.15 11.07 11.28
CA PHE A 40 -7.86 10.05 12.05
C PHE A 40 -6.96 8.87 12.43
N VAL A 41 -5.81 8.68 11.76
CA VAL A 41 -4.97 7.49 11.94
C VAL A 41 -4.06 7.71 13.15
N PRO A 42 -4.16 6.91 14.23
CA PRO A 42 -3.30 7.07 15.40
C PRO A 42 -1.81 6.93 15.07
N LEU A 43 -0.96 7.72 15.72
CA LEU A 43 0.51 7.68 15.54
C LEU A 43 1.11 6.29 15.77
N GLU A 44 0.58 5.54 16.74
CA GLU A 44 1.06 4.21 17.13
C GLU A 44 0.69 3.09 16.14
N SER A 45 0.10 3.43 14.98
CA SER A 45 -0.21 2.44 13.95
C SER A 45 1.07 1.79 13.41
N VAL A 46 1.01 0.47 13.20
CA VAL A 46 2.14 -0.33 12.68
C VAL A 46 2.27 -0.17 11.16
N GLY A 47 1.19 0.21 10.49
CA GLY A 47 1.17 0.49 9.06
C GLY A 47 -0.18 1.00 8.58
N LEU A 48 -0.20 1.47 7.34
CA LEU A 48 -1.35 2.06 6.67
C LEU A 48 -1.40 1.57 5.22
N LEU A 49 -2.51 0.96 4.80
CA LEU A 49 -2.81 0.73 3.39
C LEU A 49 -3.74 1.83 2.90
N GLU A 50 -3.43 2.49 1.80
CA GLU A 50 -4.28 3.50 1.17
C GLU A 50 -4.59 3.12 -0.28
N THR A 51 -5.82 3.34 -0.71
CA THR A 51 -6.23 3.14 -2.10
C THR A 51 -7.41 4.01 -2.53
N ASP A 52 -7.42 4.42 -3.80
CA ASP A 52 -8.61 4.95 -4.49
C ASP A 52 -9.31 3.89 -5.38
N ASN A 53 -8.74 2.68 -5.47
CA ASN A 53 -9.25 1.57 -6.27
C ASN A 53 -9.38 0.28 -5.42
N PRO A 54 -10.31 0.26 -4.45
CA PRO A 54 -10.57 -0.93 -3.65
C PRO A 54 -11.14 -2.11 -4.46
N ASP A 55 -11.72 -1.88 -5.64
CA ASP A 55 -12.20 -2.93 -6.54
C ASP A 55 -11.07 -3.85 -7.00
N PHE A 56 -9.87 -3.30 -7.22
CA PHE A 56 -8.69 -4.07 -7.57
C PHE A 56 -8.33 -5.10 -6.49
N LEU A 57 -8.45 -4.74 -5.21
CA LEU A 57 -8.21 -5.66 -4.09
C LEU A 57 -9.27 -6.77 -4.00
N ALA A 58 -10.51 -6.47 -4.39
CA ALA A 58 -11.62 -7.41 -4.34
C ALA A 58 -11.61 -8.39 -5.53
N ASN A 59 -11.31 -7.90 -6.74
CA ASN A 59 -11.61 -8.60 -7.99
C ASN A 59 -10.38 -8.94 -8.83
N GLU A 60 -9.33 -8.09 -8.85
CA GLU A 60 -8.17 -8.32 -9.72
C GLU A 60 -7.10 -9.17 -9.03
N PHE A 61 -6.82 -8.90 -7.74
CA PHE A 61 -5.87 -9.70 -6.95
C PHE A 61 -6.14 -11.22 -6.99
N PRO A 62 -7.40 -11.71 -6.81
CA PRO A 62 -7.67 -13.15 -6.78
C PRO A 62 -7.50 -13.84 -8.13
N GLN A 63 -7.51 -13.08 -9.23
CA GLN A 63 -7.39 -13.60 -10.60
C GLN A 63 -5.93 -13.77 -11.04
N THR A 64 -4.98 -13.32 -10.23
CA THR A 64 -3.55 -13.56 -10.50
C THR A 64 -3.21 -15.03 -10.33
N THR A 65 -2.25 -15.54 -11.10
CA THR A 65 -1.81 -16.95 -11.09
C THR A 65 -1.40 -17.43 -9.70
N TYR A 66 -0.88 -16.51 -8.89
CA TYR A 66 -0.45 -16.73 -7.50
C TYR A 66 -1.45 -16.24 -6.44
N GLY A 67 -2.60 -15.68 -6.85
CA GLY A 67 -3.60 -15.13 -5.95
C GLY A 67 -4.13 -16.16 -4.95
N LEU A 68 -4.30 -17.41 -5.39
CA LEU A 68 -4.73 -18.54 -4.55
C LEU A 68 -3.70 -18.92 -3.48
N GLN A 69 -2.40 -18.76 -3.74
CA GLN A 69 -1.33 -19.06 -2.78
C GLN A 69 -1.21 -17.97 -1.70
N LEU A 70 -1.54 -16.72 -2.06
CA LEU A 70 -1.52 -15.57 -1.16
C LEU A 70 -2.90 -15.29 -0.51
N ASP A 71 -3.95 -16.04 -0.88
CA ASP A 71 -5.34 -15.87 -0.42
C ASP A 71 -5.51 -16.08 1.11
N THR A 72 -4.54 -16.74 1.75
CA THR A 72 -4.49 -16.89 3.22
C THR A 72 -4.49 -15.54 3.95
N LEU A 73 -3.97 -14.47 3.33
CA LEU A 73 -3.97 -13.11 3.89
C LEU A 73 -5.35 -12.44 3.85
N ARG A 74 -6.26 -12.89 2.97
CA ARG A 74 -7.60 -12.30 2.79
C ARG A 74 -8.61 -12.82 3.81
N GLN A 75 -8.34 -13.91 4.52
CA GLN A 75 -9.30 -14.55 5.43
C GLN A 75 -9.54 -13.80 6.77
N SER A 76 -8.93 -12.62 6.96
CA SER A 76 -9.18 -11.77 8.12
C SER A 76 -10.53 -11.05 8.02
N GLY A 77 -11.53 -11.51 8.78
CA GLY A 77 -12.97 -11.23 8.61
C GLY A 77 -13.45 -9.79 8.33
N LEU A 78 -12.81 -8.73 8.84
CA LEU A 78 -13.29 -7.35 8.64
C LEU A 78 -13.23 -6.96 7.17
N PHE A 79 -12.17 -7.42 6.50
CA PHE A 79 -11.84 -7.02 5.15
C PHE A 79 -12.77 -7.65 4.10
N PRO A 80 -12.97 -8.99 4.08
CA PRO A 80 -14.01 -9.60 3.26
C PRO A 80 -15.40 -9.08 3.57
N MET A 81 -15.73 -8.83 4.85
CA MET A 81 -17.05 -8.32 5.21
C MET A 81 -17.33 -6.96 4.59
N VAL A 82 -16.41 -6.01 4.76
CA VAL A 82 -16.59 -4.66 4.24
C VAL A 82 -16.48 -4.66 2.71
N LEU A 83 -15.50 -5.38 2.14
CA LEU A 83 -15.39 -5.48 0.68
C LEU A 83 -16.63 -6.10 0.05
N ASN A 84 -17.17 -7.20 0.58
CA ASN A 84 -18.38 -7.84 0.03
C ASN A 84 -19.62 -6.95 0.18
N ALA A 85 -19.69 -6.12 1.23
CA ALA A 85 -20.82 -5.24 1.45
C ALA A 85 -20.75 -3.96 0.58
N VAL A 86 -19.54 -3.47 0.33
CA VAL A 86 -19.31 -2.27 -0.47
C VAL A 86 -19.25 -2.60 -1.98
N PHE A 87 -18.71 -3.75 -2.34
CA PHE A 87 -18.45 -4.20 -3.71
C PHE A 87 -19.06 -5.59 -3.97
N PRO A 88 -20.40 -5.76 -3.87
CA PRO A 88 -21.03 -7.05 -4.12
C PRO A 88 -20.87 -7.41 -5.60
N ASN A 89 -20.25 -8.56 -5.89
CA ASN A 89 -20.10 -9.20 -7.21
C ASN A 89 -20.02 -8.17 -8.36
N ALA A 90 -18.84 -7.61 -8.58
CA ALA A 90 -18.61 -6.68 -9.68
C ALA A 90 -18.80 -7.41 -11.02
N ASP A 91 -20.03 -7.40 -11.53
CA ASP A 91 -20.27 -7.64 -12.94
C ASP A 91 -19.45 -6.60 -13.71
N SER A 92 -18.56 -7.13 -14.53
CA SER A 92 -17.54 -6.39 -15.27
C SER A 92 -18.09 -5.19 -16.00
N THR A 93 -17.22 -4.18 -16.14
CA THR A 93 -17.26 -3.03 -17.04
C THR A 93 -17.82 -1.72 -16.45
N VAL A 94 -16.86 -0.84 -16.13
CA VAL A 94 -16.98 0.61 -16.06
C VAL A 94 -17.86 1.14 -14.91
N HIS A 95 -17.24 1.42 -13.77
CA HIS A 95 -17.08 2.80 -13.25
C HIS A 95 -16.35 2.77 -11.90
N ARG A 96 -15.15 3.38 -11.91
CA ARG A 96 -14.43 3.84 -10.72
C ARG A 96 -15.39 4.65 -9.84
N LEU A 97 -15.53 4.31 -8.56
CA LEU A 97 -16.22 5.11 -7.52
C LEU A 97 -17.76 5.26 -7.62
N SER A 98 -18.51 4.31 -8.21
CA SER A 98 -19.98 4.42 -8.31
C SER A 98 -20.77 4.16 -7.01
N ASN A 99 -20.11 3.86 -5.87
CA ASN A 99 -20.78 3.51 -4.59
C ASN A 99 -20.60 4.54 -3.45
N GLY A 100 -20.10 5.75 -3.74
CA GLY A 100 -20.10 6.85 -2.76
C GLY A 100 -18.87 6.95 -1.84
N ILE A 101 -17.82 6.19 -2.14
CA ILE A 101 -16.50 6.26 -1.49
C ILE A 101 -15.54 6.91 -2.49
N GLU A 102 -14.73 7.85 -2.02
CA GLU A 102 -13.69 8.51 -2.81
C GLU A 102 -12.29 7.94 -2.54
N ARG A 103 -12.07 7.45 -1.32
CA ARG A 103 -10.79 6.96 -0.84
C ARG A 103 -11.00 6.03 0.35
N MET A 104 -10.19 4.98 0.42
CA MET A 104 -10.17 4.03 1.51
C MET A 104 -8.77 3.97 2.13
N MET A 105 -8.71 3.93 3.46
CA MET A 105 -7.49 3.63 4.21
C MET A 105 -7.73 2.48 5.18
N ILE A 106 -6.69 1.73 5.51
CA ILE A 106 -6.70 0.66 6.50
C ILE A 106 -5.45 0.80 7.36
N SER A 107 -5.61 1.07 8.65
CA SER A 107 -4.46 1.09 9.58
C SER A 107 -4.40 -0.21 10.39
N PHE A 108 -3.20 -0.72 10.57
CA PHE A 108 -2.91 -1.94 11.34
C PHE A 108 -2.35 -1.57 12.72
N HIS A 109 -2.81 -2.27 13.76
CA HIS A 109 -2.48 -1.95 15.16
C HIS A 109 -1.90 -3.17 15.89
N ALA A 110 -1.02 -2.91 16.85
CA ALA A 110 -0.45 -3.96 17.68
C ALA A 110 -1.43 -4.40 18.80
N PRO A 111 -1.36 -5.67 19.26
CA PRO A 111 -0.70 -6.80 18.60
C PRO A 111 -1.36 -7.10 17.25
N MET A 112 -0.56 -7.43 16.24
CA MET A 112 -1.08 -7.66 14.89
C MET A 112 -2.11 -8.79 14.88
N SER A 113 -3.32 -8.48 14.44
CA SER A 113 -4.40 -9.45 14.28
C SER A 113 -5.43 -8.97 13.25
N ALA A 114 -6.20 -9.90 12.71
CA ALA A 114 -7.36 -9.62 11.86
C ALA A 114 -8.39 -8.66 12.50
N ARG A 115 -8.39 -8.56 13.83
CA ARG A 115 -9.31 -7.71 14.60
C ARG A 115 -8.69 -6.38 15.02
N ASN A 116 -7.38 -6.22 14.93
CA ASN A 116 -6.66 -4.99 15.29
C ASN A 116 -6.46 -4.11 14.06
N VAL A 117 -7.57 -3.81 13.38
CA VAL A 117 -7.61 -3.06 12.13
C VAL A 117 -8.67 -1.98 12.23
N VAL A 118 -8.39 -0.83 11.63
CA VAL A 118 -9.35 0.26 11.45
C VAL A 118 -9.43 0.60 9.98
N MET A 119 -10.66 0.67 9.46
CA MET A 119 -10.93 1.07 8.08
C MET A 119 -11.51 2.49 8.07
N TYR A 120 -10.99 3.34 7.20
CA TYR A 120 -11.41 4.71 7.04
C TYR A 120 -11.91 4.92 5.62
N PHE A 121 -13.07 5.54 5.50
CA PHE A 121 -13.70 5.85 4.22
C PHE A 121 -13.89 7.35 4.11
N ARG A 122 -13.40 7.95 3.03
CA ARG A 122 -13.86 9.27 2.59
C ARG A 122 -15.09 9.07 1.72
N THR A 123 -16.19 9.71 2.10
CA THR A 123 -17.51 9.53 1.47
C THR A 123 -18.01 10.85 0.90
N HIS A 124 -18.74 10.84 -0.21
CA HIS A 124 -19.28 12.08 -0.82
C HIS A 124 -20.27 12.85 0.08
N GLY A 125 -20.86 12.19 1.08
CA GLY A 125 -21.93 12.75 1.91
C GLY A 125 -21.86 12.29 3.36
N SER A 126 -22.99 11.97 3.97
CA SER A 126 -23.02 11.46 5.34
C SER A 126 -22.44 10.04 5.41
N GLY A 127 -21.39 9.85 6.21
CA GLY A 127 -20.81 8.54 6.45
C GLY A 127 -21.79 7.58 7.14
N ARG A 128 -22.70 8.10 7.97
CA ARG A 128 -23.74 7.29 8.61
C ARG A 128 -24.74 6.75 7.60
N GLU A 129 -25.17 7.57 6.65
CA GLU A 129 -26.06 7.10 5.58
C GLU A 129 -25.35 6.09 4.68
N PHE A 130 -24.08 6.32 4.37
CA PHE A 130 -23.23 5.36 3.66
C PHE A 130 -23.19 4.01 4.39
N LEU A 131 -22.88 4.01 5.69
CA LEU A 131 -22.85 2.79 6.50
C LEU A 131 -24.23 2.11 6.59
N GLN A 132 -25.29 2.87 6.77
CA GLN A 132 -26.65 2.32 6.79
C GLN A 132 -27.01 1.63 5.48
N ARG A 133 -26.66 2.23 4.32
CA ARG A 133 -26.86 1.58 3.01
C ARG A 133 -26.05 0.29 2.89
N MET A 134 -24.80 0.29 3.34
CA MET A 134 -23.94 -0.90 3.36
C MET A 134 -24.56 -2.03 4.22
N MET A 135 -25.06 -1.68 5.40
CA MET A 135 -25.69 -2.64 6.32
C MET A 135 -27.04 -3.15 5.80
N GLN A 136 -27.84 -2.30 5.14
CA GLN A 136 -29.10 -2.71 4.52
C GLN A 136 -28.90 -3.71 3.37
N ARG A 137 -27.84 -3.54 2.56
CA ARG A 137 -27.48 -4.50 1.49
C ARG A 137 -27.15 -5.89 2.04
N GLN A 138 -26.64 -5.95 3.26
CA GLN A 138 -26.42 -7.19 4.00
C GLN A 138 -27.72 -7.75 4.64
N GLY A 139 -28.90 -7.27 4.22
CA GLY A 139 -30.19 -7.71 4.75
C GLY A 139 -30.54 -7.15 6.13
N ARG A 140 -29.80 -6.16 6.66
CA ARG A 140 -29.93 -5.74 8.06
C ARG A 140 -30.86 -4.53 8.21
N ARG A 141 -31.95 -4.72 8.95
CA ARG A 141 -32.75 -3.65 9.58
C ARG A 141 -32.50 -3.64 11.09
N PHE A 142 -31.26 -3.36 11.50
CA PHE A 142 -30.90 -3.30 12.92
C PHE A 142 -30.62 -1.84 13.33
N VAL A 143 -31.14 -1.45 14.49
CA VAL A 143 -30.85 -0.13 15.10
C VAL A 143 -29.55 -0.26 15.90
N PRO A 144 -28.47 0.46 15.55
CA PRO A 144 -27.22 0.34 16.28
C PRO A 144 -27.38 0.79 17.73
N LYS A 145 -26.64 0.15 18.63
CA LYS A 145 -26.45 0.68 19.98
C LYS A 145 -25.57 1.92 19.87
N LYS A 146 -26.01 3.04 20.42
CA LYS A 146 -25.22 4.28 20.45
C LYS A 146 -24.47 4.40 21.76
N GLU A 147 -23.19 4.72 21.68
CA GLU A 147 -22.36 5.13 22.80
C GLU A 147 -21.75 6.50 22.50
N SER A 148 -21.37 7.25 23.54
CA SER A 148 -20.68 8.52 23.38
C SER A 148 -19.29 8.43 24.00
N TYR A 149 -18.29 8.91 23.28
CA TYR A 149 -16.92 9.03 23.76
C TYR A 149 -16.40 10.42 23.44
N ARG A 150 -15.96 11.16 24.47
CA ARG A 150 -15.51 12.56 24.37
C ARG A 150 -16.47 13.46 23.59
N GLY A 151 -17.78 13.23 23.66
CA GLY A 151 -18.79 14.01 22.90
C GLY A 151 -18.90 13.65 21.41
N SER A 152 -18.29 12.54 20.99
CA SER A 152 -18.48 11.93 19.67
C SER A 152 -19.26 10.63 19.82
N ASP A 153 -20.22 10.41 18.93
CA ASP A 153 -21.03 9.19 18.93
C ASP A 153 -20.27 8.03 18.26
N ILE A 154 -20.40 6.86 18.86
CA ILE A 154 -19.96 5.57 18.31
C ILE A 154 -21.21 4.70 18.14
N ASP A 155 -21.50 4.32 16.90
CA ASP A 155 -22.58 3.39 16.59
C ASP A 155 -22.02 1.95 16.60
N ILE A 156 -22.66 1.06 17.36
CA ILE A 156 -22.27 -0.36 17.48
C ILE A 156 -23.33 -1.22 16.80
N TYR A 157 -22.90 -1.95 15.78
CA TYR A 157 -23.74 -2.82 14.96
C TYR A 157 -23.42 -4.29 15.24
N ALA A 158 -24.44 -5.07 15.58
CA ALA A 158 -24.31 -6.53 15.68
C ALA A 158 -24.19 -7.17 14.28
N LEU A 159 -23.40 -8.24 14.19
CA LEU A 159 -23.18 -9.02 12.99
C LEU A 159 -23.73 -10.45 13.15
N GLU A 160 -24.02 -11.10 12.02
CA GLU A 160 -24.65 -12.44 12.01
C GLU A 160 -23.77 -13.53 12.62
N ASN A 161 -22.45 -13.40 12.49
CA ASN A 161 -21.48 -14.31 13.07
C ASN A 161 -21.30 -14.11 14.60
N GLY A 162 -22.12 -13.26 15.23
CA GLY A 162 -22.05 -12.95 16.66
C GLY A 162 -21.02 -11.87 17.02
N ASP A 163 -20.27 -11.34 16.05
CA ASP A 163 -19.36 -10.21 16.28
C ASP A 163 -20.12 -8.86 16.29
N PHE A 164 -19.37 -7.78 16.54
CA PHE A 164 -19.87 -6.40 16.50
C PHE A 164 -18.90 -5.51 15.74
N ILE A 165 -19.42 -4.51 15.02
CA ILE A 165 -18.61 -3.43 14.44
C ILE A 165 -18.96 -2.12 15.15
N ALA A 166 -17.92 -1.43 15.62
CA ALA A 166 -17.99 -0.06 16.09
C ALA A 166 -17.72 0.90 14.92
N ALA A 167 -18.51 1.96 14.83
CA ALA A 167 -18.45 2.93 13.77
C ALA A 167 -18.44 4.37 14.29
N TYR A 168 -17.49 5.17 13.82
CA TYR A 168 -17.45 6.61 14.03
C TYR A 168 -17.60 7.30 12.68
N CYS A 169 -18.77 7.90 12.45
CA CYS A 169 -19.10 8.48 11.14
C CYS A 169 -19.68 9.88 11.28
N GLY A 170 -19.28 10.74 10.34
CA GLY A 170 -19.68 12.14 10.29
C GLY A 170 -19.94 12.61 8.86
N LYS A 171 -19.89 13.93 8.65
CA LYS A 171 -20.01 14.50 7.32
C LYS A 171 -18.72 14.23 6.55
N GLY A 172 -18.81 13.50 5.44
CA GLY A 172 -17.70 13.22 4.54
C GLY A 172 -16.84 12.00 4.91
N PHE A 173 -17.13 11.32 6.02
CA PHE A 173 -16.29 10.21 6.47
C PHE A 173 -17.03 9.15 7.29
N CYS A 174 -16.50 7.93 7.27
CA CYS A 174 -16.91 6.85 8.16
C CYS A 174 -15.71 5.98 8.53
N VAL A 175 -15.54 5.67 9.81
CA VAL A 175 -14.45 4.86 10.34
C VAL A 175 -15.02 3.63 11.04
N LEU A 176 -14.51 2.44 10.72
CA LEU A 176 -15.03 1.16 11.18
C LEU A 176 -13.93 0.30 11.83
N SER A 177 -14.26 -0.40 12.90
CA SER A 177 -13.40 -1.43 13.49
C SER A 177 -14.24 -2.46 14.25
N TYR A 178 -13.73 -3.69 14.41
CA TYR A 178 -14.28 -4.65 15.38
C TYR A 178 -14.08 -4.19 16.83
N GLN A 179 -13.08 -3.35 17.09
CA GLN A 179 -12.75 -2.90 18.43
C GLN A 179 -13.20 -1.47 18.64
N LYS A 180 -14.13 -1.29 19.57
CA LYS A 180 -14.55 0.04 20.01
C LYS A 180 -13.37 0.86 20.53
N SER A 181 -12.44 0.25 21.27
CA SER A 181 -11.24 0.93 21.77
C SER A 181 -10.37 1.52 20.66
N LEU A 182 -10.29 0.89 19.49
CA LEU A 182 -9.60 1.47 18.34
C LEU A 182 -10.34 2.67 17.74
N ILE A 183 -11.68 2.67 17.77
CA ILE A 183 -12.47 3.85 17.40
C ILE A 183 -12.28 4.99 18.40
N GLU A 184 -12.16 4.69 19.70
CA GLU A 184 -11.82 5.67 20.73
C GLU A 184 -10.44 6.29 20.47
N GLN A 185 -9.43 5.47 20.14
CA GLN A 185 -8.10 5.95 19.75
C GLN A 185 -8.11 6.82 18.49
N VAL A 186 -8.94 6.50 17.49
CA VAL A 186 -9.15 7.37 16.32
C VAL A 186 -9.72 8.73 16.71
N ILE A 187 -10.69 8.73 17.63
CA ILE A 187 -11.28 9.98 18.14
C ILE A 187 -10.22 10.78 18.91
N ASP A 188 -9.38 10.13 19.71
CA ASP A 188 -8.29 10.77 20.45
C ASP A 188 -7.24 11.35 19.50
N ALA A 189 -6.78 10.56 18.51
CA ALA A 189 -5.82 10.99 17.48
C ALA A 189 -6.26 12.28 16.78
N ARG A 190 -7.55 12.35 16.42
CA ARG A 190 -8.13 13.53 15.77
C ARG A 190 -8.31 14.73 16.70
N LYS A 191 -8.66 14.50 17.97
CA LYS A 191 -8.99 15.59 18.91
C LYS A 191 -7.77 16.19 19.57
N ASP A 192 -6.73 15.38 19.74
CA ASP A 192 -5.51 15.78 20.42
C ASP A 192 -4.37 16.09 19.43
N ASP A 193 -4.66 16.08 18.12
CA ASP A 193 -3.68 16.26 17.04
C ASP A 193 -2.48 15.31 17.17
N VAL A 194 -2.75 14.05 17.49
CA VAL A 194 -1.76 12.95 17.66
C VAL A 194 -2.02 11.84 16.64
N SER A 195 -2.01 12.23 15.37
CA SER A 195 -2.26 11.36 14.23
C SER A 195 -1.05 11.27 13.30
N LEU A 196 -1.03 10.30 12.38
CA LEU A 196 0.02 10.17 11.35
C LEU A 196 0.21 11.46 10.52
N ARG A 197 -0.81 12.33 10.46
CA ARG A 197 -0.68 13.63 9.82
C ARG A 197 0.43 14.50 10.43
N GLU A 198 0.70 14.32 11.72
CA GLU A 198 1.69 15.08 12.48
C GLU A 198 3.05 14.35 12.59
N ASP A 199 3.16 13.11 12.08
CA ASP A 199 4.44 12.39 12.02
C ASP A 199 5.28 12.91 10.84
N ALA A 200 6.33 13.66 11.14
CA ALA A 200 7.21 14.24 10.12
C ALA A 200 7.91 13.19 9.24
N VAL A 201 8.30 12.03 9.79
CA VAL A 201 8.99 10.97 9.04
C VAL A 201 8.00 10.27 8.12
N PHE A 202 6.79 9.99 8.61
CA PHE A 202 5.71 9.47 7.79
C PHE A 202 5.35 10.45 6.68
N MET A 203 5.18 11.73 6.98
CA MET A 203 4.76 12.74 6.01
C MET A 203 5.83 13.02 4.94
N GLU A 204 7.12 12.82 5.24
CA GLU A 204 8.17 12.83 4.21
C GLU A 204 8.09 11.57 3.31
N CYS A 205 7.61 10.45 3.83
CA CYS A 205 7.40 9.20 3.08
C CYS A 205 6.08 9.19 2.29
N TYR A 206 5.07 9.92 2.76
CA TYR A 206 3.72 9.94 2.20
C TYR A 206 3.67 10.73 0.90
N GLU A 207 3.11 10.11 -0.14
CA GLU A 207 2.92 10.74 -1.45
C GLU A 207 1.44 10.76 -1.80
N GLY A 208 0.87 11.97 -1.92
CA GLY A 208 -0.53 12.14 -2.29
C GLY A 208 -0.79 11.70 -3.72
N LYS A 209 -1.33 10.50 -3.90
CA LYS A 209 -1.67 9.96 -5.22
C LYS A 209 -3.08 10.31 -5.65
N ALA A 210 -3.23 10.60 -6.94
CA ALA A 210 -4.46 11.11 -7.51
C ALA A 210 -5.39 9.98 -7.98
N VAL A 211 -4.86 8.98 -8.69
CA VAL A 211 -5.68 8.00 -9.40
C VAL A 211 -5.00 6.62 -9.50
N ASN A 212 -5.81 5.57 -9.35
CA ASN A 212 -5.51 4.15 -9.56
C ASN A 212 -4.25 3.69 -8.82
N PHE A 213 -4.28 3.77 -7.49
CA PHE A 213 -3.16 3.40 -6.66
C PHE A 213 -3.57 2.51 -5.49
N ILE A 214 -2.62 1.68 -5.07
CA ILE A 214 -2.63 0.98 -3.79
C ILE A 214 -1.23 1.15 -3.22
N THR A 215 -1.13 1.77 -2.06
CA THR A 215 0.14 2.01 -1.40
C THR A 215 0.07 1.50 0.03
N LEU A 216 1.02 0.66 0.41
CA LEU A 216 1.24 0.24 1.79
C LEU A 216 2.36 1.09 2.38
N TYR A 217 2.11 1.69 3.54
CA TYR A 217 3.09 2.35 4.37
C TYR A 217 3.32 1.48 5.59
N GLY A 218 4.56 1.04 5.81
CA GLY A 218 4.94 0.25 6.98
C GLY A 218 5.85 1.05 7.90
N HIS A 219 5.60 0.99 9.21
CA HIS A 219 6.53 1.49 10.23
C HIS A 219 7.67 0.49 10.44
N ALA A 220 8.42 0.26 9.36
CA ALA A 220 9.48 -0.73 9.24
C ALA A 220 10.41 -0.37 8.08
N PRO A 221 11.65 -0.89 8.06
CA PRO A 221 12.54 -0.72 6.91
C PRO A 221 12.06 -1.53 5.71
N SER A 222 12.37 -1.06 4.50
CA SER A 222 12.02 -1.75 3.26
C SER A 222 12.66 -3.12 3.13
N LEU A 223 13.89 -3.26 3.63
CA LEU A 223 14.60 -4.54 3.79
C LEU A 223 15.11 -4.65 5.23
N PRO A 224 14.92 -5.80 5.92
CA PRO A 224 15.18 -5.90 7.37
C PRO A 224 16.63 -5.59 7.79
N PHE A 225 17.60 -5.83 6.91
CA PHE A 225 19.01 -5.59 7.22
C PHE A 225 19.37 -4.09 7.27
N LEU A 226 18.60 -3.23 6.59
CA LEU A 226 18.93 -1.81 6.46
C LEU A 226 18.91 -1.11 7.82
N VAL A 227 17.98 -1.50 8.68
CA VAL A 227 17.76 -0.86 9.98
C VAL A 227 17.65 -1.93 11.06
N ARG A 228 18.65 -1.96 11.96
CA ARG A 228 18.64 -2.84 13.15
C ARG A 228 18.25 -2.10 14.43
N ASP A 229 18.61 -0.82 14.54
CA ASP A 229 18.55 -0.06 15.80
C ASP A 229 17.75 1.25 15.71
N CYS A 230 17.13 1.54 14.56
CA CYS A 230 16.31 2.74 14.38
C CYS A 230 14.83 2.33 14.32
N ALA A 231 14.09 2.58 15.40
CA ALA A 231 12.71 2.11 15.53
C ALA A 231 11.67 2.98 14.80
N SER A 232 12.08 4.09 14.19
CA SER A 232 11.17 5.15 13.72
C SER A 232 11.34 5.43 12.23
N CYS A 233 11.44 4.40 11.40
CA CYS A 233 11.48 4.56 9.94
C CYS A 233 10.14 4.15 9.32
N TRP A 234 9.80 4.84 8.23
CA TRP A 234 8.64 4.53 7.41
C TRP A 234 9.09 4.11 6.02
N SER A 235 8.41 3.12 5.45
CA SER A 235 8.65 2.67 4.07
C SER A 235 7.32 2.62 3.33
N SER A 236 7.28 3.25 2.15
CA SER A 236 6.16 3.15 1.22
C SER A 236 6.38 2.02 0.21
N PHE A 237 5.30 1.33 -0.15
CA PHE A 237 5.29 0.25 -1.14
C PHE A 237 4.05 0.40 -2.00
N ASP A 238 4.26 0.85 -3.23
CA ASP A 238 3.25 0.91 -4.26
C ASP A 238 3.08 -0.45 -4.89
N ILE A 239 1.88 -0.99 -4.75
CA ILE A 239 1.57 -2.35 -5.14
C ILE A 239 1.11 -2.35 -6.60
N HIS A 240 1.86 -3.05 -7.45
CA HIS A 240 1.51 -3.30 -8.84
C HIS A 240 1.47 -4.81 -9.05
N LEU A 241 0.36 -5.32 -9.57
CA LEU A 241 0.17 -6.74 -9.84
C LEU A 241 -0.01 -6.97 -11.33
N ASN A 242 0.59 -8.06 -11.79
CA ASN A 242 0.42 -8.67 -13.10
C ASN A 242 0.23 -10.18 -12.87
N SER A 243 -0.33 -10.92 -13.84
CA SER A 243 -0.42 -12.39 -13.84
C SER A 243 0.87 -13.13 -13.48
N GLU A 244 2.05 -12.57 -13.77
CA GLU A 244 3.36 -13.24 -13.63
C GLU A 244 4.27 -12.57 -12.58
N VAL A 245 4.01 -11.30 -12.26
CA VAL A 245 4.91 -10.50 -11.42
C VAL A 245 4.13 -9.74 -10.36
N PHE A 246 4.63 -9.82 -9.12
CA PHE A 246 4.23 -8.94 -8.02
C PHE A 246 5.33 -7.92 -7.78
N TYR A 247 5.01 -6.65 -8.00
CA TYR A 247 5.95 -5.54 -8.01
C TYR A 247 5.60 -4.54 -6.90
N LEU A 248 6.59 -4.21 -6.09
CA LEU A 248 6.52 -3.24 -5.01
C LEU A 248 7.60 -2.17 -5.23
N SER A 249 7.21 -0.93 -5.46
CA SER A 249 8.16 0.19 -5.53
C SER A 249 7.86 1.22 -4.47
N GLY A 250 8.88 1.88 -3.93
CA GLY A 250 8.65 3.04 -3.09
C GLY A 250 9.92 3.54 -2.47
N SER A 251 9.81 4.15 -1.30
CA SER A 251 10.95 4.76 -0.62
C SER A 251 10.90 4.48 0.87
N MET A 252 12.07 4.28 1.45
CA MET A 252 12.25 4.27 2.90
C MET A 252 12.76 5.64 3.33
N VAL A 253 12.09 6.21 4.32
CA VAL A 253 12.47 7.44 5.01
C VAL A 253 12.81 7.11 6.45
N LEU A 254 13.84 7.78 6.95
CA LEU A 254 14.37 7.56 8.28
C LEU A 254 14.90 8.87 8.86
N PRO A 255 14.91 9.00 10.20
CA PRO A 255 15.43 10.19 10.85
C PRO A 255 16.89 10.44 10.50
N ASP A 256 17.30 11.70 10.48
CA ASP A 256 18.67 12.11 10.14
C ASP A 256 19.72 11.40 11.00
N SER A 257 19.42 11.14 12.27
CA SER A 257 20.30 10.43 13.22
C SER A 257 20.63 8.99 12.80
N CYS A 258 19.82 8.37 11.96
CA CYS A 258 20.00 6.99 11.51
C CYS A 258 20.62 6.88 10.11
N ARG A 259 20.60 7.96 9.31
CA ARG A 259 20.92 7.91 7.87
C ARG A 259 22.35 7.49 7.57
N PHE A 260 23.31 8.00 8.33
CA PHE A 260 24.72 7.64 8.11
C PHE A 260 24.97 6.14 8.33
N ARG A 261 24.29 5.51 9.30
CA ARG A 261 24.45 4.09 9.63
C ARG A 261 23.92 3.18 8.52
N VAL A 262 22.79 3.55 7.91
CA VAL A 262 22.23 2.79 6.79
C VAL A 262 23.11 2.87 5.56
N THR A 263 23.60 4.08 5.24
CA THR A 263 24.54 4.26 4.13
C THR A 263 25.85 3.51 4.36
N ASP A 264 26.45 3.62 5.54
CA ASP A 264 27.69 2.91 5.89
C ASP A 264 27.50 1.38 5.81
N ARG A 265 26.39 0.87 6.34
CA ARG A 265 26.04 -0.55 6.25
C ARG A 265 25.94 -1.03 4.81
N LEU A 266 25.25 -0.30 3.93
CA LEU A 266 25.19 -0.66 2.51
C LEU A 266 26.61 -0.83 1.94
N TYR A 267 27.49 0.16 2.12
CA TYR A 267 28.84 0.10 1.56
C TYR A 267 29.74 -1.01 2.15
N GLN A 268 29.53 -1.40 3.40
CA GLN A 268 30.34 -2.42 4.09
C GLN A 268 29.84 -3.86 3.88
N MET A 269 28.78 -4.08 3.11
CA MET A 269 28.23 -5.41 2.93
C MET A 269 29.09 -6.29 2.02
N ASP A 270 29.33 -7.51 2.49
CA ASP A 270 30.01 -8.54 1.72
C ASP A 270 29.16 -8.96 0.52
N SER A 271 29.81 -9.07 -0.63
CA SER A 271 29.20 -9.61 -1.84
C SER A 271 29.07 -11.12 -1.73
N VAL A 272 27.88 -11.65 -2.02
CA VAL A 272 27.60 -13.08 -2.11
C VAL A 272 27.18 -13.40 -3.53
N SER A 273 27.77 -14.43 -4.13
CA SER A 273 27.37 -14.93 -5.44
C SER A 273 27.45 -16.44 -5.40
N GLU A 274 26.30 -17.08 -5.24
CA GLU A 274 26.13 -18.52 -5.19
C GLU A 274 25.03 -18.94 -6.17
N ASP A 275 24.86 -20.25 -6.39
CA ASP A 275 23.81 -20.74 -7.29
C ASP A 275 22.42 -20.36 -6.76
N GLY A 276 21.74 -19.44 -7.44
CA GLY A 276 20.42 -18.93 -7.04
C GLY A 276 20.44 -17.87 -5.95
N LEU A 277 21.60 -17.31 -5.58
CA LEU A 277 21.69 -16.21 -4.62
C LEU A 277 22.74 -15.19 -5.07
N LEU A 278 22.31 -13.94 -5.22
CA LEU A 278 23.17 -12.81 -5.53
C LEU A 278 22.91 -11.69 -4.53
N VAL A 279 23.98 -11.22 -3.87
CA VAL A 279 23.97 -10.04 -3.01
C VAL A 279 25.14 -9.17 -3.42
N LEU A 280 24.87 -7.96 -3.87
CA LEU A 280 25.92 -7.00 -4.22
C LEU A 280 25.60 -5.64 -3.63
N SER A 281 26.63 -4.97 -3.11
CA SER A 281 26.56 -3.57 -2.77
C SER A 281 27.71 -2.77 -3.37
N GLY A 282 27.44 -1.50 -3.65
CA GLY A 282 28.31 -0.59 -4.37
C GLY A 282 27.91 -0.50 -5.83
N GLN A 283 27.58 0.72 -6.27
CA GLN A 283 27.06 1.00 -7.62
C GLN A 283 28.00 0.47 -8.72
N GLU A 284 29.32 0.64 -8.58
CA GLU A 284 30.28 0.12 -9.56
C GLU A 284 30.25 -1.41 -9.69
N LYS A 285 30.12 -2.13 -8.57
CA LYS A 285 30.03 -3.59 -8.55
C LYS A 285 28.71 -4.06 -9.17
N VAL A 286 27.61 -3.38 -8.85
CA VAL A 286 26.29 -3.64 -9.42
C VAL A 286 26.31 -3.42 -10.93
N ASP A 287 26.81 -2.27 -11.38
CA ASP A 287 26.91 -1.92 -12.79
C ASP A 287 27.73 -2.94 -13.58
N SER A 288 28.91 -3.30 -13.08
CA SER A 288 29.78 -4.32 -13.69
C SER A 288 29.08 -5.68 -13.78
N CYS A 289 28.40 -6.11 -12.71
CA CYS A 289 27.67 -7.38 -12.69
C CYS A 289 26.55 -7.41 -13.72
N ILE A 290 25.68 -6.39 -13.74
CA ILE A 290 24.53 -6.31 -14.66
C ILE A 290 25.03 -6.24 -16.11
N SER A 291 26.05 -5.44 -16.39
CA SER A 291 26.65 -5.34 -17.73
C SER A 291 27.18 -6.67 -18.23
N ARG A 292 27.82 -7.46 -17.35
CA ARG A 292 28.27 -8.82 -17.65
C ARG A 292 27.09 -9.75 -17.92
N MET A 293 26.03 -9.70 -17.11
CA MET A 293 24.85 -10.53 -17.31
C MET A 293 24.18 -10.25 -18.65
N ILE A 294 23.95 -8.98 -19.00
CA ILE A 294 23.35 -8.57 -20.29
C ILE A 294 24.14 -9.09 -21.50
N SER A 295 25.46 -9.30 -21.36
CA SER A 295 26.28 -9.82 -22.46
C SER A 295 26.14 -11.33 -22.71
N ILE A 296 25.44 -12.06 -21.84
CA ILE A 296 25.23 -13.51 -21.94
C ILE A 296 24.11 -13.76 -22.98
N PRO A 297 24.33 -14.57 -24.04
CA PRO A 297 23.34 -14.75 -25.11
C PRO A 297 22.07 -15.52 -24.71
N GLN A 298 22.17 -16.37 -23.68
CA GLN A 298 21.08 -17.18 -23.18
C GLN A 298 20.99 -16.98 -21.67
N HIS A 299 19.87 -16.42 -21.23
CA HIS A 299 19.61 -16.19 -19.81
C HIS A 299 18.74 -17.31 -19.25
N THR A 300 19.14 -17.85 -18.11
CA THR A 300 18.19 -18.44 -17.17
C THR A 300 17.26 -17.36 -16.63
N LEU A 301 16.08 -17.74 -16.14
CA LEU A 301 15.13 -16.77 -15.56
C LEU A 301 15.76 -15.99 -14.38
N PHE A 302 16.68 -16.61 -13.63
CA PHE A 302 17.44 -15.94 -12.58
C PHE A 302 18.35 -14.84 -13.15
N GLU A 303 19.12 -15.13 -14.21
CA GLU A 303 19.99 -14.15 -14.87
C GLU A 303 19.18 -13.03 -15.53
N GLU A 304 18.00 -13.34 -16.08
CA GLU A 304 17.06 -12.34 -16.61
C GLU A 304 16.58 -11.39 -15.51
N CYS A 305 16.23 -11.92 -14.34
CA CYS A 305 15.87 -11.10 -13.17
C CYS A 305 17.02 -10.16 -12.76
N VAL A 306 18.27 -10.66 -12.76
CA VAL A 306 19.45 -9.84 -12.45
C VAL A 306 19.67 -8.77 -13.52
N SER A 307 19.57 -9.10 -14.81
CA SER A 307 19.81 -8.14 -15.90
C SER A 307 18.76 -7.02 -15.99
N ASN A 308 17.56 -7.27 -15.46
CA ASN A 308 16.47 -6.30 -15.43
C ASN A 308 16.54 -5.31 -14.26
N LEU A 309 17.51 -5.47 -13.35
CA LEU A 309 17.75 -4.51 -12.26
C LEU A 309 18.44 -3.24 -12.77
N SER A 310 18.35 -2.17 -11.98
CA SER A 310 18.99 -0.91 -12.31
C SER A 310 20.50 -0.97 -12.09
N ARG A 311 21.25 -0.51 -13.09
CA ARG A 311 22.71 -0.32 -13.02
C ARG A 311 23.12 0.76 -12.02
N ASP A 312 22.19 1.67 -11.68
CA ASP A 312 22.41 2.73 -10.70
C ASP A 312 22.06 2.32 -9.26
N ALA A 313 21.63 1.07 -9.06
CA ALA A 313 21.32 0.58 -7.73
C ALA A 313 22.57 0.56 -6.83
N SER A 314 22.43 1.06 -5.62
CA SER A 314 23.47 1.01 -4.59
C SER A 314 23.59 -0.38 -3.97
N PHE A 315 22.53 -1.19 -4.08
CA PHE A 315 22.46 -2.55 -3.59
C PHE A 315 21.48 -3.35 -4.43
N ILE A 316 21.80 -4.61 -4.70
CA ILE A 316 20.89 -5.60 -5.28
C ILE A 316 20.93 -6.91 -4.48
N PHE A 317 19.77 -7.56 -4.40
CA PHE A 317 19.57 -8.88 -3.83
C PHE A 317 18.67 -9.68 -4.75
N VAL A 318 19.11 -10.84 -5.22
CA VAL A 318 18.28 -11.75 -6.02
C VAL A 318 18.40 -13.15 -5.44
N ALA A 319 17.27 -13.79 -5.19
CA ALA A 319 17.22 -15.13 -4.62
C ALA A 319 16.18 -16.00 -5.33
N ASP A 320 16.60 -17.17 -5.79
CA ASP A 320 15.69 -18.25 -6.15
C ASP A 320 15.15 -18.88 -4.85
N MET A 321 13.87 -18.62 -4.58
CA MET A 321 13.25 -19.01 -3.32
C MET A 321 13.16 -20.53 -3.14
N ASP A 322 13.22 -21.33 -4.21
CA ASP A 322 13.24 -22.79 -4.10
C ASP A 322 14.62 -23.31 -3.72
N LYS A 323 15.69 -22.60 -4.07
CA LYS A 323 17.07 -22.97 -3.72
C LYS A 323 17.44 -22.58 -2.28
N LEU A 324 16.68 -21.67 -1.66
CA LEU A 324 16.86 -21.28 -0.26
C LEU A 324 16.43 -22.36 0.77
N LYS A 325 16.03 -23.56 0.34
CA LYS A 325 15.27 -24.51 1.18
C LYS A 325 16.04 -25.37 2.19
N GLY A 326 17.30 -25.09 2.50
CA GLY A 326 18.00 -25.78 3.59
C GLY A 326 19.47 -25.43 3.74
N GLY A 327 19.95 -25.40 4.99
CA GLY A 327 21.37 -25.21 5.33
C GLY A 327 21.82 -23.76 5.46
N ASP A 328 23.08 -23.50 5.10
CA ASP A 328 23.78 -22.22 5.27
C ASP A 328 23.21 -21.10 4.38
N MET A 329 22.66 -21.41 3.19
CA MET A 329 22.04 -20.44 2.30
C MET A 329 20.83 -19.71 2.91
N LEU A 330 20.04 -20.38 3.76
CA LEU A 330 18.94 -19.73 4.46
C LEU A 330 19.46 -18.80 5.56
N GLN A 331 20.61 -19.12 6.19
CA GLN A 331 21.24 -18.22 7.16
C GLN A 331 21.80 -16.96 6.48
N VAL A 332 22.41 -17.12 5.30
CA VAL A 332 22.96 -16.00 4.52
C VAL A 332 21.84 -15.21 3.86
N GLY A 333 21.02 -15.83 3.02
CA GLY A 333 19.95 -15.16 2.27
C GLY A 333 18.78 -14.68 3.15
N GLY A 334 18.48 -15.40 4.24
CA GLY A 334 17.36 -15.06 5.11
C GLY A 334 17.52 -13.77 5.89
N PHE A 335 18.75 -13.28 6.04
CA PHE A 335 19.03 -11.97 6.62
C PHE A 335 18.46 -10.81 5.78
N TYR A 336 18.32 -11.02 4.47
CA TYR A 336 17.94 -10.00 3.50
C TYR A 336 16.44 -9.98 3.21
N LEU A 337 15.75 -11.09 3.49
CA LEU A 337 14.34 -11.28 3.18
C LEU A 337 13.44 -10.67 4.26
N PRO A 338 12.31 -10.05 3.88
CA PRO A 338 11.28 -9.64 4.84
C PRO A 338 10.85 -10.79 5.74
N LYS A 339 10.61 -10.52 7.03
CA LYS A 339 10.25 -11.55 8.03
C LYS A 339 9.06 -12.42 7.60
N PHE A 340 8.06 -11.82 6.97
CA PHE A 340 6.90 -12.55 6.44
C PHE A 340 7.30 -13.58 5.38
N VAL A 341 8.15 -13.19 4.42
CA VAL A 341 8.65 -14.10 3.38
C VAL A 341 9.44 -15.25 4.01
N MET A 342 10.26 -14.95 5.01
CA MET A 342 11.02 -15.95 5.74
C MET A 342 10.15 -16.94 6.52
N GLN A 343 9.12 -16.45 7.21
CA GLN A 343 8.19 -17.28 7.97
C GLN A 343 7.32 -18.17 7.08
N HIS A 344 7.14 -17.78 5.83
CA HIS A 344 6.30 -18.48 4.86
C HIS A 344 7.07 -18.87 3.59
N VAL A 345 8.35 -19.23 3.72
CA VAL A 345 9.24 -19.52 2.57
C VAL A 345 8.65 -20.55 1.61
N ASP A 346 7.89 -21.52 2.12
CA ASP A 346 7.19 -22.53 1.33
C ASP A 346 6.17 -21.94 0.34
N LEU A 347 5.50 -20.83 0.70
CA LEU A 347 4.56 -20.14 -0.20
C LEU A 347 5.29 -19.43 -1.35
N PHE A 348 6.56 -19.08 -1.15
CA PHE A 348 7.34 -18.29 -2.09
C PHE A 348 8.25 -19.12 -2.99
N ARG A 349 8.27 -20.45 -2.86
CA ARG A 349 9.19 -21.34 -3.62
C ARG A 349 9.11 -21.17 -5.12
N SER A 350 7.91 -20.92 -5.65
CA SER A 350 7.71 -20.72 -7.08
C SER A 350 8.17 -19.35 -7.59
N PHE A 351 8.85 -18.55 -6.76
CA PHE A 351 9.30 -17.22 -7.13
C PHE A 351 10.82 -17.07 -7.13
N ILE A 352 11.29 -16.13 -7.95
CA ILE A 352 12.56 -15.44 -7.75
C ILE A 352 12.25 -14.11 -7.09
N PHE A 353 12.83 -13.88 -5.91
CA PHE A 353 12.75 -12.60 -5.21
C PHE A 353 13.90 -11.71 -5.68
N SER A 354 13.59 -10.54 -6.19
CA SER A 354 14.58 -9.52 -6.56
C SER A 354 14.30 -8.24 -5.78
N ALA A 355 15.33 -7.65 -5.17
CA ALA A 355 15.24 -6.37 -4.51
C ALA A 355 16.43 -5.50 -4.91
N GLN A 356 16.17 -4.20 -5.10
CA GLN A 356 17.20 -3.21 -5.32
C GLN A 356 16.93 -1.97 -4.47
N VAL A 357 18.01 -1.31 -4.06
CA VAL A 357 17.96 -0.08 -3.27
C VAL A 357 18.88 0.95 -3.90
N THR A 358 18.37 2.16 -4.09
CA THR A 358 19.10 3.32 -4.61
C THR A 358 18.95 4.49 -3.64
N LYS A 359 20.07 5.08 -3.22
CA LYS A 359 20.04 6.31 -2.43
C LYS A 359 19.68 7.49 -3.33
N VAL A 360 18.58 8.17 -3.04
CA VAL A 360 18.10 9.35 -3.79
C VAL A 360 17.90 10.50 -2.81
N GLY A 361 18.86 11.44 -2.79
CA GLY A 361 18.89 12.51 -1.81
C GLY A 361 18.89 11.98 -0.37
N ASN A 362 17.83 12.29 0.38
CA ASN A 362 17.64 11.87 1.77
C ASN A 362 16.86 10.56 1.94
N LYS A 363 16.37 9.98 0.85
CA LYS A 363 15.54 8.77 0.84
C LYS A 363 16.31 7.57 0.27
N TYR A 364 15.83 6.37 0.60
CA TYR A 364 16.29 5.13 -0.01
C TYR A 364 15.15 4.57 -0.87
N SER A 365 15.20 4.86 -2.17
CA SER A 365 14.28 4.29 -3.13
C SER A 365 14.53 2.79 -3.24
N HIS A 366 13.47 2.01 -3.34
CA HIS A 366 13.57 0.57 -3.46
C HIS A 366 12.54 0.01 -4.44
N ILE A 367 12.91 -1.09 -5.06
CA ILE A 367 12.05 -1.88 -5.91
C ILE A 367 12.22 -3.33 -5.49
N ILE A 368 11.11 -4.00 -5.20
CA ILE A 368 11.03 -5.41 -4.84
C ILE A 368 10.11 -6.09 -5.85
N VAL A 369 10.57 -7.20 -6.41
CA VAL A 369 9.89 -7.94 -7.48
C VAL A 369 9.87 -9.41 -7.10
N PHE A 370 8.69 -10.02 -7.14
CA PHE A 370 8.54 -11.45 -7.10
C PHE A 370 8.17 -11.92 -8.50
N THR A 371 9.11 -12.60 -9.16
CA THR A 371 8.93 -13.14 -10.50
C THR A 371 8.53 -14.60 -10.38
N TYR A 372 7.34 -14.95 -10.86
CA TYR A 372 6.83 -16.32 -10.81
C TYR A 372 7.55 -17.22 -11.84
N LYS A 373 7.91 -18.45 -11.46
CA LYS A 373 8.74 -19.36 -12.26
C LYS A 373 7.96 -20.32 -13.18
N ASN A 374 6.62 -20.31 -13.12
CA ASN A 374 5.62 -21.26 -13.68
C ASN A 374 4.94 -22.16 -12.65
#